data_AF-A0A0R1UGN3-F1
#
_entry.id   AF-A0A0R1UGN3-F1
#
_cell.length_a   1.000
_cell.length_b   1.000
_cell.length_c   1.000
_cell.angle_alpha   90.00
_cell.angle_beta   90.00
_cell.angle_gamma   90.00
#
_symmetry.space_group_name_H-M   'P 1'
#
loop_
_entity.id
_entity.type
_entity.pdbx_description
1 polymer ?
#
loop_
_entity_poly.entity_id
_entity_poly.type
_entity_poly.pdbx_seq_one_letter_code
_entity_poly.pdbx_strand_id
1 'polypeptide(L)'
;MAKRYRISPVDYENAGSVIKDKYHYQEIGEISNFMGDWFCYPLGFDEDHEKIGFSPIDAYIYFDSIDELVPPMLTPADKQRLITEIKKHLIKL
;
A
#
# COMPACT_ATOMS: atom_id res chain seq x y z
N MET A 1 13.78 3.09 14.07
CA MET A 1 13.46 1.66 14.30
C MET A 1 13.47 0.96 12.96
N ALA A 2 13.97 -0.27 12.87
CA ALA A 2 13.89 -1.05 11.64
C ALA A 2 12.43 -1.45 11.39
N LYS A 3 11.96 -1.28 10.15
CA LYS A 3 10.61 -1.68 9.72
C LYS A 3 10.43 -3.18 9.89
N ARG A 4 9.22 -3.62 10.22
CA ARG A 4 8.93 -5.03 10.58
C ARG A 4 8.47 -5.88 9.40
N TYR A 5 7.88 -5.23 8.40
CA TYR A 5 7.29 -5.90 7.26
C TYR A 5 7.64 -5.15 5.98
N ARG A 6 7.57 -5.88 4.88
CA ARG A 6 7.54 -5.30 3.54
C ARG A 6 6.53 -5.99 2.64
N ILE A 7 6.05 -5.28 1.62
CA ILE A 7 5.20 -5.82 0.55
C ILE A 7 5.60 -5.20 -0.79
N SER A 8 5.43 -5.95 -1.88
CA SER A 8 5.58 -5.37 -3.22
C SER A 8 4.48 -4.32 -3.46
N PRO A 9 4.81 -3.15 -4.02
CA PRO A 9 3.85 -2.15 -4.47
C PRO A 9 2.75 -2.72 -5.37
N VAL A 10 3.12 -3.63 -6.28
CA VAL A 10 2.20 -4.30 -7.21
C VAL A 10 1.24 -5.22 -6.46
N ASP A 11 1.73 -5.98 -5.47
CA ASP A 11 0.87 -6.85 -4.66
C ASP A 11 -0.10 -6.03 -3.80
N TYR A 12 0.37 -4.90 -3.28
CA TYR A 12 -0.47 -3.98 -2.50
C TYR A 12 -1.54 -3.29 -3.38
N GLU A 13 -1.19 -2.81 -4.57
CA GLU A 13 -2.13 -2.25 -5.54
C GLU A 13 -3.22 -3.29 -5.90
N ASN A 14 -2.80 -4.52 -6.22
CA ASN A 14 -3.72 -5.62 -6.54
C ASN A 14 -4.62 -5.99 -5.36
N ALA A 15 -4.14 -5.87 -4.12
CA ALA A 15 -4.95 -6.10 -2.93
C ALA A 15 -6.14 -5.13 -2.83
N GLY A 16 -6.07 -3.94 -3.44
CA GLY A 16 -7.21 -3.01 -3.51
C GLY A 16 -8.44 -3.59 -4.21
N SER A 17 -8.26 -4.58 -5.09
CA SER A 17 -9.36 -5.22 -5.84
C SER A 17 -10.38 -5.97 -4.97
N VAL A 18 -10.06 -6.26 -3.70
CA VAL A 18 -10.99 -6.94 -2.78
C VAL A 18 -11.93 -6.00 -2.02
N ILE A 19 -11.79 -4.68 -2.23
CA ILE A 19 -12.70 -3.65 -1.71
C ILE A 19 -13.97 -3.67 -2.57
N LYS A 20 -15.13 -3.95 -1.96
CA LYS A 20 -16.38 -4.27 -2.69
C LYS A 20 -17.59 -3.45 -2.29
N ASP A 21 -17.56 -2.74 -1.17
CA ASP A 21 -18.71 -1.95 -0.74
C ASP A 21 -18.96 -0.75 -1.65
N LYS A 22 -20.19 -0.23 -1.57
CA LYS A 22 -20.62 0.94 -2.33
C LYS A 22 -20.20 2.20 -1.59
N TYR A 23 -19.03 2.70 -1.94
CA TYR A 23 -18.54 4.00 -1.52
C TYR A 23 -19.13 5.11 -2.39
N HIS A 24 -19.33 6.28 -1.80
CA HIS A 24 -19.60 7.49 -2.57
C HIS A 24 -18.37 7.89 -3.39
N TYR A 25 -18.59 8.63 -4.48
CA TYR A 25 -17.52 9.04 -5.39
C TYR A 25 -16.34 9.74 -4.68
N GLN A 26 -16.63 10.58 -3.68
CA GLN A 26 -15.60 11.25 -2.88
C GLN A 26 -14.75 10.25 -2.07
N GLU A 27 -15.40 9.29 -1.41
CA GLU A 27 -14.72 8.24 -0.63
C GLU A 27 -13.86 7.34 -1.53
N ILE A 28 -14.33 7.02 -2.74
CA ILE A 28 -13.53 6.28 -3.74
C ILE A 28 -12.25 7.05 -4.08
N GLY A 29 -12.34 8.37 -4.27
CA GLY A 29 -11.19 9.22 -4.53
C GLY A 29 -10.21 9.22 -3.35
N GLU A 30 -10.71 9.34 -2.12
CA GLU A 30 -9.89 9.30 -0.90
C GLU A 30 -9.20 7.94 -0.71
N ILE A 31 -9.91 6.83 -0.93
CA ILE A 31 -9.35 5.48 -0.87
C ILE A 31 -8.24 5.32 -1.93
N SER A 32 -8.51 5.74 -3.17
CA SER A 32 -7.56 5.61 -4.27
C SER A 32 -6.31 6.44 -4.04
N ASN A 33 -6.46 7.67 -3.54
CA ASN A 33 -5.33 8.54 -3.19
C ASN A 33 -4.51 7.92 -2.04
N PHE A 34 -5.16 7.47 -0.97
CA PHE A 34 -4.49 6.83 0.16
C PHE A 34 -3.67 5.62 -0.28
N MET A 35 -4.24 4.74 -1.10
CA MET A 35 -3.50 3.58 -1.61
C MET A 35 -2.38 4.01 -2.58
N GLY A 36 -2.63 5.03 -3.40
CA GLY A 36 -1.69 5.71 -4.29
C GLY A 36 -0.39 6.12 -3.62
N ASP A 37 -0.48 6.72 -2.45
CA ASP A 37 0.66 7.21 -1.69
C ASP A 37 1.66 6.10 -1.34
N TRP A 38 1.22 4.85 -1.27
CA TRP A 38 2.08 3.71 -0.93
C TRP A 38 2.75 3.07 -2.15
N PHE A 39 2.12 3.03 -3.32
CA PHE A 39 2.70 2.36 -4.49
C PHE A 39 3.45 3.29 -5.45
N CYS A 40 3.35 4.62 -5.31
CA CYS A 40 3.98 5.58 -6.24
C CYS A 40 5.49 5.78 -6.08
N TYR A 41 6.11 5.40 -4.96
CA TYR A 41 7.52 5.67 -4.69
C TYR A 41 8.60 4.79 -5.38
N PRO A 42 8.34 3.58 -5.94
CA PRO A 42 9.41 2.75 -6.52
C PRO A 42 9.79 3.06 -7.96
N LEU A 43 9.09 3.93 -8.69
CA LEU A 43 9.34 4.04 -10.14
C LEU A 43 10.50 4.97 -10.52
N GLY A 44 11.27 5.46 -9.55
CA GLY A 44 12.49 6.22 -9.83
C GLY A 44 12.24 7.60 -10.46
N PHE A 45 11.04 8.16 -10.24
CA PHE A 45 10.62 9.48 -10.74
C PHE A 45 10.49 10.52 -9.61
N ASP A 46 11.24 10.35 -8.52
CA ASP A 46 11.45 11.45 -7.57
C ASP A 46 12.88 12.00 -7.68
N GLU A 47 13.05 13.24 -7.22
CA GLU A 47 14.29 14.00 -7.38
C GLU A 47 15.49 13.33 -6.70
N ASP A 48 15.24 12.50 -5.69
CA ASP A 48 16.28 11.75 -5.00
C ASP A 48 16.74 10.58 -5.86
N HIS A 49 15.83 9.74 -6.37
CA HIS A 49 16.18 8.59 -7.22
C HIS A 49 16.84 8.99 -8.56
N GLU A 50 16.55 10.18 -9.09
CA GLU A 50 17.29 10.74 -10.25
C GLU A 50 18.78 11.00 -9.93
N LYS A 51 19.11 11.33 -8.67
CA LYS A 51 20.47 11.67 -8.22
C LYS A 51 21.22 10.48 -7.65
N ILE A 52 20.57 9.63 -6.85
CA ILE A 52 21.22 8.52 -6.13
C ILE A 52 21.07 7.17 -6.83
N GLY A 53 20.19 7.08 -7.85
CA GLY A 53 19.87 5.84 -8.55
C GLY A 53 18.90 4.95 -7.78
N PHE A 54 18.32 3.98 -8.48
CA PHE A 54 17.35 3.04 -7.91
C PHE A 54 18.07 1.92 -7.14
N SER A 55 17.71 1.72 -5.86
CA SER A 55 18.11 0.56 -5.07
C SER A 55 17.03 -0.53 -5.16
N PRO A 56 17.40 -1.82 -5.16
CA PRO A 56 16.42 -2.91 -5.03
C PRO A 56 15.56 -2.84 -3.75
N ILE A 57 16.01 -2.09 -2.74
CA ILE A 57 15.23 -1.81 -1.53
C ILE A 57 14.05 -0.90 -1.86
N ASP A 58 14.21 0.04 -2.78
CA ASP A 58 13.15 1.00 -3.17
C ASP A 58 11.99 0.31 -3.89
N ALA A 59 12.17 -0.95 -4.33
CA ALA A 59 11.15 -1.81 -4.94
C ALA A 59 10.07 -2.32 -3.97
N TYR A 60 10.12 -1.95 -2.69
CA TYR A 60 9.23 -2.46 -1.66
C TYR A 60 8.65 -1.35 -0.78
N ILE A 61 7.41 -1.56 -0.32
CA ILE A 61 6.79 -0.78 0.73
C ILE A 61 7.22 -1.34 2.08
N TYR A 62 7.75 -0.51 2.98
CA TYR A 62 8.17 -0.93 4.32
C TYR A 62 7.34 -0.27 5.42
N PHE A 63 6.82 -1.08 6.34
CA PHE A 63 5.86 -0.64 7.36
C PHE A 63 6.02 -1.42 8.68
N ASP A 64 5.48 -0.87 9.77
CA ASP A 64 5.58 -1.43 11.12
C ASP A 64 4.32 -2.19 11.53
N SER A 65 3.15 -1.72 11.09
CA SER A 65 1.83 -2.36 11.25
C SER A 65 1.06 -2.38 9.93
N ILE A 66 0.33 -3.48 9.68
CA ILE A 66 -0.54 -3.59 8.51
C ILE A 66 -1.60 -2.48 8.49
N ASP A 67 -2.00 -1.99 9.66
CA ASP A 67 -2.99 -0.90 9.76
C ASP A 67 -2.55 0.40 9.07
N GLU A 68 -1.24 0.60 8.86
CA GLU A 68 -0.70 1.73 8.08
C GLU A 68 -1.15 1.66 6.61
N LEU A 69 -1.40 0.46 6.09
CA LEU A 69 -1.77 0.18 4.70
C LEU A 69 -3.30 0.09 4.51
N VAL A 70 -4.09 0.47 5.51
CA VAL A 70 -5.55 0.31 5.45
C VAL A 70 -6.22 1.68 5.46
N PRO A 71 -6.91 2.10 4.38
CA PRO A 71 -7.60 3.37 4.37
C PRO A 71 -8.64 3.45 5.51
N PRO A 72 -8.63 4.55 6.30
CA PRO A 72 -9.42 4.63 7.52
C PRO A 72 -10.93 4.66 7.28
N MET A 73 -11.37 5.15 6.11
CA MET A 73 -12.78 5.23 5.70
C MET A 73 -13.37 3.90 5.23
N LEU A 74 -12.56 2.83 5.11
CA LEU A 74 -13.09 1.53 4.73
C LEU A 74 -14.10 1.01 5.76
N THR A 75 -15.11 0.26 5.27
CA THR A 75 -16.05 -0.41 6.16
C THR A 75 -15.30 -1.51 6.92
N PRO A 76 -15.77 -1.94 8.10
CA PRO A 76 -15.12 -3.02 8.83
C PRO A 76 -14.95 -4.30 7.98
N ALA A 77 -15.90 -4.59 7.09
CA ALA A 77 -15.85 -5.74 6.20
C ALA A 77 -14.74 -5.60 5.15
N ASP A 78 -14.63 -4.44 4.50
CA ASP A 78 -13.58 -4.21 3.50
C ASP A 78 -12.20 -4.08 4.14
N LYS A 79 -12.08 -3.50 5.34
CA LYS A 79 -10.83 -3.55 6.13
C LYS A 79 -10.38 -4.99 6.34
N GLN A 80 -11.28 -5.87 6.76
CA GLN A 80 -10.95 -7.28 7.00
C GLN A 80 -10.54 -8.00 5.71
N ARG A 81 -11.21 -7.74 4.59
CA ARG A 81 -10.85 -8.31 3.28
C ARG A 81 -9.46 -7.85 2.85
N LEU A 82 -9.21 -6.54 2.91
CA LEU A 82 -7.94 -5.94 2.51
C LEU A 82 -6.78 -6.45 3.38
N ILE A 83 -6.93 -6.43 4.71
CA ILE A 83 -5.92 -6.97 5.63
C ILE A 83 -5.63 -8.45 5.33
N THR A 84 -6.67 -9.23 5.03
CA THR A 84 -6.51 -10.65 4.69
C THR A 84 -5.72 -10.82 3.39
N GLU A 85 -5.96 -9.97 2.40
CA GLU A 85 -5.25 -10.02 1.12
C GLU A 85 -3.78 -9.60 1.28
N ILE A 86 -3.51 -8.46 1.93
CA ILE A 86 -2.15 -7.97 2.22
C ILE A 86 -1.31 -9.05 2.94
N LYS A 87 -1.92 -9.78 3.89
CA LYS A 87 -1.24 -10.87 4.62
C LYS A 87 -0.75 -12.02 3.75
N LYS A 88 -1.31 -12.24 2.56
CA LYS A 88 -0.85 -13.29 1.65
C LYS A 88 0.47 -12.94 0.97
N HIS A 89 0.76 -11.65 0.84
CA HIS A 89 1.89 -11.14 0.05
C HIS A 89 2.97 -10.46 0.90
N LEU A 90 2.69 -10.12 2.15
CA LEU A 90 3.67 -9.47 3.03
C LEU A 90 4.82 -10.42 3.42
N ILE A 91 5.99 -9.83 3.60
CA ILE A 91 7.22 -10.49 4.06
C ILE A 91 7.60 -9.89 5.41
N LYS A 92 7.90 -10.73 6.39
CA LYS A 92 8.45 -10.31 7.69
C LYS A 92 9.96 -10.09 7.60
N LEU A 93 10.46 -9.03 8.22
CA LEU A 93 11.87 -8.62 8.24
C LEU A 93 12.58 -9.01 9.53
#